data_AF-A0A7C3TVT7-F1
#
_entry.id   AF-A0A7C3TVT7-F1
#
_cell.length_a   1.000
_cell.length_b   1.000
_cell.length_c   1.000
_cell.angle_alpha   90.00
_cell.angle_beta   90.00
_cell.angle_gamma   90.00
#
_symmetry.space_group_name_H-M   'P 1'
#
loop_
_entity.id
_entity.type
_entity.pdbx_description
1 polymer ?
#
loop_
_entity_poly.entity_id
_entity_poly.type
_entity_poly.pdbx_seq_one_letter_code
_entity_poly.pdbx_strand_id
1 'polypeptide(L)'
;MKKYKILMTYKNTEGLEKLLEHPEIQVDIKPKPSQEELVNLIKGYNGLLIRSEVKVTKDVIEAADTLKVVCRAGTGVDNVDSQAATKKGIIVMNVPGGNTISACEHTIGLILAMMRNIPQAHASLKSGKWEREKFVGNELQGKTLGLIGLGRIGSEVAKRMKLFDMKIIAYDPYVSEDYANQLGVELRSFEEVIKEADIISLHIPKTEETKNLINKDVMAKMKDGICIVNCARGGIVNENDLYEMLKSGKIAAAALDVFEKEPTTSSPLFELDNVIVTPHLGASTEEAQVKIAKEVADMLIDFFVNGMIRNAVNIPSIDKETYKKLAPYITLLEKIGVLQSKLLEGAAKEIYIQYVGPIFQQLNTYILTSAYVKKFLSNFVDIELNYVNAQIVAKERGITIKEIKVAEGREYKEYVSIIVKSAKQENSVSAIVVNENNCRIVEINGMDCDVEPEGKIIVL
;
A
#
# COMPACT_ATOMS: atom_id res chain seq x y z
N MET A 1 -34.83 -3.10 -0.63
CA MET A 1 -33.57 -3.88 -0.64
C MET A 1 -32.74 -3.48 0.57
N LYS A 2 -31.97 -4.39 1.16
CA LYS A 2 -31.09 -4.07 2.30
C LYS A 2 -29.90 -3.27 1.77
N LYS A 3 -29.72 -2.02 2.21
CA LYS A 3 -28.61 -1.16 1.78
C LYS A 3 -27.31 -1.57 2.49
N TYR A 4 -26.18 -1.44 1.80
CA TYR A 4 -24.86 -1.51 2.42
C TYR A 4 -24.62 -0.25 3.24
N LYS A 5 -24.23 -0.42 4.51
CA LYS A 5 -23.96 0.71 5.40
C LYS A 5 -22.47 1.02 5.41
N ILE A 6 -22.12 2.28 5.17
CA ILE A 6 -20.75 2.79 5.20
C ILE A 6 -20.64 3.85 6.29
N LEU A 7 -19.70 3.67 7.21
CA LEU A 7 -19.36 4.68 8.21
C LEU A 7 -18.28 5.61 7.63
N MET A 8 -18.60 6.89 7.46
CA MET A 8 -17.64 7.91 7.03
C MET A 8 -17.17 8.74 8.22
N THR A 9 -15.85 8.88 8.33
CA THR A 9 -15.17 9.33 9.54
C THR A 9 -14.71 10.80 9.49
N TYR A 10 -15.13 11.55 8.47
CA TYR A 10 -14.78 12.97 8.22
C TYR A 10 -15.96 13.76 7.65
N LYS A 11 -15.91 15.10 7.69
CA LYS A 11 -17.03 15.99 7.32
C LYS A 11 -17.17 16.28 5.83
N ASN A 12 -16.06 16.45 5.11
CA ASN A 12 -16.10 16.91 3.72
C ASN A 12 -16.70 15.83 2.80
N THR A 13 -17.79 16.18 2.11
CA THR A 13 -18.52 15.29 1.19
C THR A 13 -18.32 15.65 -0.29
N GLU A 14 -17.61 16.72 -0.59
CA GLU A 14 -17.40 17.15 -1.98
C GLU A 14 -16.70 16.06 -2.79
N GLY A 15 -17.27 15.70 -3.94
CA GLY A 15 -16.80 14.61 -4.79
C GLY A 15 -17.33 13.23 -4.42
N LEU A 16 -18.15 13.09 -3.36
CA LEU A 16 -18.81 11.83 -2.96
C LEU A 16 -20.26 11.71 -3.43
N GLU A 17 -20.75 12.62 -4.28
CA GLU A 17 -22.17 12.71 -4.67
C GLU A 17 -22.69 11.36 -5.18
N LYS A 18 -21.93 10.71 -6.07
CA LYS A 18 -22.27 9.38 -6.61
C LYS A 18 -22.48 8.32 -5.51
N LEU A 19 -21.66 8.36 -4.46
CA LEU A 19 -21.71 7.39 -3.36
C LEU A 19 -22.91 7.67 -2.44
N LEU A 20 -23.14 8.96 -2.13
CA LEU A 20 -24.20 9.41 -1.24
C LEU A 20 -25.60 9.18 -1.85
N GLU A 21 -25.73 9.33 -3.17
CA GLU A 21 -26.98 9.18 -3.89
C GLU A 21 -27.25 7.74 -4.36
N HIS A 22 -26.30 6.82 -4.21
CA HIS A 22 -26.43 5.45 -4.72
C HIS A 22 -27.58 4.69 -4.02
N PRO A 23 -28.53 4.08 -4.75
CA PRO A 23 -29.74 3.49 -4.16
C PRO A 23 -29.45 2.31 -3.20
N GLU A 24 -28.36 1.59 -3.42
CA GLU A 24 -27.94 0.42 -2.63
C GLU A 24 -26.99 0.74 -1.46
N ILE A 25 -26.54 1.99 -1.33
CA ILE A 25 -25.57 2.39 -0.31
C ILE A 25 -26.21 3.41 0.64
N GLN A 26 -25.89 3.31 1.92
CA GLN A 26 -26.21 4.30 2.94
C GLN A 26 -24.89 4.72 3.59
N VAL A 27 -24.59 6.01 3.56
CA VAL A 27 -23.41 6.58 4.21
C VAL A 27 -23.83 7.33 5.47
N ASP A 28 -23.35 6.88 6.62
CA ASP A 28 -23.54 7.57 7.89
C ASP A 28 -22.26 8.34 8.23
N ILE A 29 -22.38 9.66 8.43
CA ILE A 29 -21.24 10.54 8.66
C ILE A 29 -21.06 10.78 10.17
N LYS A 30 -19.96 10.27 10.73
CA LYS A 30 -19.56 10.46 12.13
C LYS A 30 -18.10 10.92 12.17
N PRO A 31 -17.85 12.24 12.10
CA PRO A 31 -16.51 12.78 12.00
C PRO A 31 -15.69 12.60 13.28
N LYS A 32 -14.42 12.22 13.14
CA LYS A 32 -13.40 12.19 14.21
C LYS A 32 -13.87 11.49 15.51
N PRO A 33 -14.44 10.27 15.45
CA PRO A 33 -14.77 9.53 16.66
C PRO A 33 -13.50 9.22 17.43
N SER A 34 -13.57 9.23 18.76
CA SER A 34 -12.55 8.63 19.61
C SER A 34 -12.42 7.13 19.31
N GLN A 35 -11.33 6.52 19.77
CA GLN A 35 -11.14 5.07 19.58
C GLN A 35 -12.27 4.25 20.20
N GLU A 36 -12.69 4.61 21.42
CA GLU A 36 -13.79 3.93 22.12
C GLU A 36 -15.13 4.10 21.40
N GLU A 37 -15.42 5.31 20.91
CA GLU A 37 -16.63 5.53 20.10
C GLU A 37 -16.57 4.72 18.81
N LEU A 38 -15.43 4.67 18.12
CA LEU A 38 -15.30 3.93 16.86
C LEU A 38 -15.51 2.42 17.05
N VAL A 39 -14.95 1.85 18.12
CA VAL A 39 -15.16 0.43 18.51
C VAL A 39 -16.64 0.10 18.70
N ASN A 40 -17.41 1.03 19.27
CA ASN A 40 -18.84 0.85 19.47
C ASN A 40 -19.65 1.11 18.18
N LEU A 41 -19.28 2.15 17.43
CA LEU A 41 -19.97 2.57 16.22
C LEU A 41 -19.81 1.59 15.07
N ILE A 42 -18.67 0.91 14.94
CA ILE A 42 -18.37 0.10 13.75
C ILE A 42 -19.27 -1.13 13.57
N LYS A 43 -19.99 -1.54 14.62
CA LYS A 43 -20.93 -2.66 14.59
C LYS A 43 -22.09 -2.39 13.62
N GLY A 44 -22.39 -3.35 12.76
CA GLY A 44 -23.43 -3.28 11.74
C GLY A 44 -23.06 -2.51 10.47
N TYR A 45 -21.83 -2.02 10.33
CA TYR A 45 -21.34 -1.38 9.11
C TYR A 45 -20.60 -2.35 8.20
N ASN A 46 -20.87 -2.24 6.90
CA ASN A 46 -20.23 -3.05 5.87
C ASN A 46 -18.95 -2.41 5.32
N GLY A 47 -18.85 -1.08 5.37
CA GLY A 47 -17.68 -0.33 4.94
C GLY A 47 -17.28 0.74 5.95
N LEU A 48 -15.99 1.04 6.02
CA LEU A 48 -15.43 2.13 6.81
C LEU A 48 -14.59 3.02 5.89
N LEU A 49 -14.95 4.30 5.82
CA LEU A 49 -14.28 5.31 5.01
C LEU A 49 -13.58 6.33 5.91
N ILE A 50 -12.24 6.32 5.90
CA ILE A 50 -11.38 7.10 6.80
C ILE A 50 -10.40 8.00 6.04
N ARG A 51 -9.78 8.92 6.79
CA ARG A 51 -8.59 9.71 6.39
C ARG A 51 -7.45 9.47 7.37
N SER A 52 -6.44 10.33 7.42
CA SER A 52 -5.25 10.19 8.28
C SER A 52 -5.53 10.28 9.79
N GLU A 53 -6.57 11.02 10.20
CA GLU A 53 -6.80 11.34 11.62
C GLU A 53 -7.30 10.15 12.46
N VAL A 54 -8.05 9.24 11.86
CA VAL A 54 -8.66 8.11 12.56
C VAL A 54 -7.79 6.87 12.40
N LYS A 55 -7.36 6.28 13.52
CA LYS A 55 -6.64 5.01 13.54
C LYS A 55 -7.62 3.84 13.56
N VAL A 56 -7.48 2.90 12.65
CA VAL A 56 -8.22 1.64 12.62
C VAL A 56 -7.33 0.57 13.22
N THR A 57 -7.37 0.50 14.55
CA THR A 57 -6.59 -0.42 15.37
C THR A 57 -7.16 -1.84 15.31
N LYS A 58 -6.41 -2.80 15.82
CA LYS A 58 -6.86 -4.18 16.01
C LYS A 58 -8.20 -4.24 16.77
N ASP A 59 -8.39 -3.45 17.82
CA ASP A 59 -9.62 -3.45 18.61
C ASP A 59 -10.85 -3.00 17.80
N VAL A 60 -10.69 -1.98 16.95
CA VAL A 60 -11.75 -1.54 16.02
C VAL A 60 -12.09 -2.66 15.03
N ILE A 61 -11.06 -3.30 14.49
CA ILE A 61 -11.22 -4.42 13.56
C ILE A 61 -11.94 -5.58 14.24
N GLU A 62 -11.53 -5.97 15.44
CA GLU A 62 -12.11 -7.08 16.21
C GLU A 62 -13.56 -6.82 16.64
N ALA A 63 -13.93 -5.57 16.92
CA ALA A 63 -15.30 -5.19 17.26
C ALA A 63 -16.27 -5.21 16.07
N ALA A 64 -15.77 -5.12 14.84
CA ALA A 64 -16.60 -5.05 13.63
C ALA A 64 -17.22 -6.42 13.27
N ASP A 65 -18.55 -6.53 13.24
CA ASP A 65 -19.25 -7.80 13.01
C ASP A 65 -19.52 -8.12 11.52
N THR A 66 -19.63 -7.09 10.68
CA THR A 66 -20.12 -7.18 9.29
C THR A 66 -19.27 -6.38 8.30
N LEU A 67 -18.15 -5.84 8.77
CA LEU A 67 -17.25 -5.00 7.99
C LEU A 67 -16.53 -5.84 6.95
N LYS A 68 -16.58 -5.40 5.69
CA LYS A 68 -15.95 -6.06 4.54
C LYS A 68 -14.77 -5.27 3.98
N VAL A 69 -14.80 -3.94 4.15
CA VAL A 69 -13.80 -3.05 3.56
C VAL A 69 -13.50 -1.84 4.45
N VAL A 70 -12.22 -1.51 4.54
CA VAL A 70 -11.71 -0.22 5.04
C VAL A 70 -11.12 0.51 3.84
N CYS A 71 -11.73 1.61 3.43
CA CYS A 71 -11.23 2.46 2.37
C CYS A 71 -10.61 3.72 2.99
N ARG A 72 -9.32 3.94 2.74
CA ARG A 72 -8.64 5.16 3.14
C ARG A 72 -8.60 6.15 1.99
N ALA A 73 -9.19 7.32 2.20
CA ALA A 73 -9.11 8.47 1.30
C ALA A 73 -7.72 9.12 1.38
N GLY A 74 -6.71 8.45 0.81
CA GLY A 74 -5.32 8.91 0.72
C GLY A 74 -4.36 7.79 0.30
N THR A 75 -3.09 8.13 0.09
CA THR A 75 -2.09 7.21 -0.49
C THR A 75 -1.50 6.19 0.51
N GLY A 76 -0.95 6.63 1.65
CA GLY A 76 -0.48 5.71 2.71
C GLY A 76 -1.61 4.89 3.33
N VAL A 77 -1.31 3.91 4.18
CA VAL A 77 -2.31 3.15 4.98
C VAL A 77 -1.84 2.92 6.41
N ASP A 78 -0.89 3.73 6.87
CA ASP A 78 -0.16 3.58 8.13
C ASP A 78 -1.08 3.65 9.37
N ASN A 79 -2.27 4.24 9.21
CA ASN A 79 -3.29 4.37 10.24
C ASN A 79 -4.31 3.20 10.24
N VAL A 80 -4.06 2.12 9.51
CA VAL A 80 -4.87 0.90 9.49
C VAL A 80 -4.01 -0.30 9.83
N ASP A 81 -4.41 -1.09 10.83
CA ASP A 81 -3.80 -2.38 11.10
C ASP A 81 -4.18 -3.38 10.00
N SER A 82 -3.43 -3.33 8.91
CA SER A 82 -3.68 -4.18 7.73
C SER A 82 -3.51 -5.64 8.06
N GLN A 83 -2.66 -6.00 9.04
CA GLN A 83 -2.48 -7.40 9.42
C GLN A 83 -3.72 -7.94 10.14
N ALA A 84 -4.26 -7.20 11.11
CA ALA A 84 -5.52 -7.55 11.77
C ALA A 84 -6.68 -7.58 10.77
N ALA A 85 -6.75 -6.61 9.84
CA ALA A 85 -7.78 -6.56 8.81
C ALA A 85 -7.72 -7.80 7.91
N THR A 86 -6.51 -8.17 7.44
CA THR A 86 -6.31 -9.37 6.63
C THR A 86 -6.72 -10.63 7.37
N LYS A 87 -6.37 -10.79 8.65
CA LYS A 87 -6.79 -11.95 9.45
C LYS A 87 -8.32 -12.07 9.55
N LYS A 88 -8.99 -10.94 9.72
CA LYS A 88 -10.46 -10.89 9.79
C LYS A 88 -11.15 -10.93 8.41
N GLY A 89 -10.38 -11.01 7.33
CA GLY A 89 -10.92 -11.06 5.97
C GLY A 89 -11.44 -9.72 5.45
N ILE A 90 -11.02 -8.61 6.05
CA ILE A 90 -11.41 -7.26 5.66
C ILE A 90 -10.41 -6.74 4.62
N ILE A 91 -10.91 -6.25 3.50
CA ILE A 91 -10.09 -5.64 2.45
C ILE A 91 -9.72 -4.22 2.87
N VAL A 92 -8.45 -3.85 2.70
CA VAL A 92 -7.98 -2.48 2.89
C VAL A 92 -7.69 -1.89 1.51
N MET A 93 -8.32 -0.76 1.19
CA MET A 93 -8.14 -0.06 -0.09
C MET A 93 -7.62 1.37 0.14
N ASN A 94 -6.83 1.89 -0.78
CA ASN A 94 -6.32 3.26 -0.75
C ASN A 94 -6.52 3.98 -2.11
N VAL A 95 -6.18 5.27 -2.15
CA VAL A 95 -6.23 6.06 -3.38
C VAL A 95 -4.82 6.52 -3.76
N PRO A 96 -4.09 5.72 -4.56
CA PRO A 96 -2.71 6.04 -4.92
C PRO A 96 -2.68 7.20 -5.92
N GLY A 97 -1.82 8.18 -5.66
CA GLY A 97 -1.49 9.23 -6.60
C GLY A 97 -2.50 10.37 -6.72
N GLY A 98 -3.62 10.33 -5.98
CA GLY A 98 -4.57 11.44 -5.85
C GLY A 98 -3.93 12.75 -5.34
N ASN A 99 -2.83 12.63 -4.57
CA ASN A 99 -2.07 13.74 -4.00
C ASN A 99 -0.74 14.04 -4.72
N THR A 100 -0.47 13.45 -5.89
CA THR A 100 0.86 13.55 -6.52
C THR A 100 1.27 15.00 -6.79
N ILE A 101 0.37 15.78 -7.39
CA ILE A 101 0.65 17.17 -7.77
C ILE A 101 0.75 18.06 -6.53
N SER A 102 -0.20 17.95 -5.60
CA SER A 102 -0.17 18.70 -4.34
C SER A 102 1.11 18.45 -3.54
N ALA A 103 1.55 17.19 -3.45
CA ALA A 103 2.77 16.84 -2.71
C ALA A 103 4.03 17.33 -3.43
N CYS A 104 4.03 17.32 -4.76
CA CYS A 104 5.07 17.92 -5.57
C CYS A 104 5.16 19.43 -5.34
N GLU A 105 4.04 20.14 -5.44
CA GLU A 105 3.96 21.59 -5.23
C GLU A 105 4.37 21.98 -3.81
N HIS A 106 3.93 21.22 -2.80
CA HIS A 106 4.33 21.44 -1.41
C HIS A 106 5.82 21.23 -1.19
N THR A 107 6.41 20.19 -1.80
CA THR A 107 7.86 19.97 -1.76
C THR A 107 8.62 21.15 -2.36
N ILE A 108 8.21 21.62 -3.54
CA ILE A 108 8.85 22.76 -4.22
C ILE A 108 8.67 24.04 -3.40
N GLY A 109 7.47 24.25 -2.84
CA GLY A 109 7.17 25.36 -1.96
C GLY A 109 8.08 25.38 -0.73
N LEU A 110 8.31 24.22 -0.10
CA LEU A 110 9.23 24.08 1.03
C LEU A 110 10.69 24.27 0.63
N ILE A 111 11.11 23.79 -0.54
CA ILE A 111 12.45 24.10 -1.09
C ILE A 111 12.62 25.62 -1.22
N LEU A 112 11.68 26.31 -1.87
CA LEU A 112 11.74 27.77 -2.07
C LEU A 112 11.69 28.52 -0.74
N ALA A 113 10.82 28.12 0.17
CA ALA A 113 10.68 28.73 1.49
C ALA A 113 11.98 28.62 2.30
N MET A 114 12.61 27.44 2.27
CA MET A 114 13.88 27.16 2.95
C MET A 114 15.02 27.97 2.34
N MET A 115 15.13 27.98 1.01
CA MET A 115 16.22 28.69 0.33
C MET A 115 16.13 30.21 0.48
N ARG A 116 14.95 30.75 0.83
CA ARG A 116 14.69 32.19 0.90
C ARG A 116 14.26 32.69 2.29
N ASN A 117 14.33 31.85 3.34
CA ASN A 117 13.95 32.19 4.72
C ASN A 117 12.53 32.77 4.84
N ILE A 118 11.58 32.28 4.02
CA ILE A 118 10.25 32.92 3.90
C ILE A 118 9.50 32.96 5.23
N PRO A 119 9.36 31.85 5.99
CA PRO A 119 8.61 31.87 7.26
C PRO A 119 9.23 32.80 8.29
N GLN A 120 10.56 32.81 8.40
CA GLN A 120 11.31 33.61 9.37
C GLN A 120 11.20 35.10 9.04
N ALA A 121 11.39 35.48 7.77
CA ALA A 121 11.26 36.86 7.32
C ALA A 121 9.81 37.37 7.47
N HIS A 122 8.83 36.53 7.16
CA HIS A 122 7.41 36.83 7.39
C HIS A 122 7.13 37.08 8.87
N ALA A 123 7.57 36.20 9.76
CA ALA A 123 7.36 36.33 11.20
C ALA A 123 8.01 37.59 11.76
N SER A 124 9.24 37.92 11.33
CA SER A 124 9.93 39.16 11.68
C SER A 124 9.07 40.38 11.35
N LEU A 125 8.58 40.47 10.11
CA LEU A 125 7.80 41.62 9.68
C LEU A 125 6.45 41.71 10.38
N LYS A 126 5.77 40.57 10.61
CA LYS A 126 4.53 40.51 11.41
C LYS A 126 4.74 40.94 12.86
N SER A 127 5.94 40.77 13.39
CA SER A 127 6.34 41.28 14.71
C SER A 127 6.78 42.75 14.71
N GLY A 128 6.67 43.45 13.57
CA GLY A 128 7.03 44.86 13.43
C GLY A 128 8.53 45.12 13.23
N LYS A 129 9.32 44.09 12.94
CA LYS A 129 10.77 44.20 12.76
C LYS A 129 11.16 44.15 11.28
N TRP A 130 11.93 45.15 10.83
CA TRP A 130 12.48 45.22 9.47
C TRP A 130 13.93 44.73 9.44
N GLU A 131 14.13 43.40 9.47
CA GLU A 131 15.47 42.78 9.56
C GLU A 131 16.01 42.35 8.17
N ARG A 132 15.98 43.25 7.17
CA ARG A 132 16.36 42.91 5.77
C ARG A 132 17.74 42.27 5.66
N GLU A 133 18.73 42.77 6.39
CA GLU A 133 20.12 42.32 6.32
C GLU A 133 20.34 40.92 6.92
N LYS A 134 19.43 40.47 7.80
CA LYS A 134 19.50 39.16 8.45
C LYS A 134 19.14 38.02 7.48
N PHE A 135 18.25 38.27 6.53
CA PHE A 135 17.67 37.24 5.67
C PHE A 135 18.33 37.23 4.29
N VAL A 136 19.53 36.65 4.22
CA VAL A 136 20.22 36.37 2.95
C VAL A 136 19.84 34.96 2.49
N GLY A 137 19.23 34.87 1.31
CA GLY A 137 18.82 33.59 0.71
C GLY A 137 19.85 33.05 -0.29
N ASN A 138 19.57 31.88 -0.82
CA ASN A 138 20.35 31.21 -1.86
C ASN A 138 19.52 31.02 -3.13
N GLU A 139 20.16 31.20 -4.28
CA GLU A 139 19.56 30.90 -5.59
C GLU A 139 19.52 29.40 -5.85
N LEU A 140 18.56 28.94 -6.65
CA LEU A 140 18.48 27.53 -7.09
C LEU A 140 19.28 27.27 -8.37
N GLN A 141 19.42 28.28 -9.23
CA GLN A 141 20.07 28.16 -10.53
C GLN A 141 21.49 27.58 -10.40
N GLY A 142 21.79 26.57 -11.22
CA GLY A 142 23.09 25.90 -11.25
C GLY A 142 23.36 24.95 -10.08
N LYS A 143 22.49 24.89 -9.06
CA LYS A 143 22.63 23.91 -7.96
C LYS A 143 22.15 22.53 -8.37
N THR A 144 22.63 21.52 -7.65
CA THR A 144 22.26 20.12 -7.83
C THR A 144 21.18 19.70 -6.83
N LEU A 145 20.03 19.27 -7.33
CA LEU A 145 18.98 18.60 -6.55
C LEU A 145 19.18 17.08 -6.64
N GLY A 146 19.44 16.46 -5.49
CA GLY A 146 19.45 15.02 -5.32
C GLY A 146 18.08 14.50 -4.89
N LEU A 147 17.47 13.64 -5.70
CA LEU A 147 16.21 12.98 -5.37
C LEU A 147 16.49 11.56 -4.88
N ILE A 148 16.04 11.25 -3.65
CA ILE A 148 16.02 9.87 -3.16
C ILE A 148 14.61 9.33 -3.39
N GLY A 149 14.45 8.50 -4.41
CA GLY A 149 13.18 8.04 -4.94
C GLY A 149 12.73 8.82 -6.18
N LEU A 150 12.48 8.12 -7.28
CA LEU A 150 12.02 8.65 -8.56
C LEU A 150 10.66 8.04 -8.94
N GLY A 151 9.80 7.87 -7.93
CA GLY A 151 8.39 7.52 -8.11
C GLY A 151 7.55 8.70 -8.59
N ARG A 152 6.21 8.57 -8.51
CA ARG A 152 5.25 9.56 -9.06
C ARG A 152 5.53 11.00 -8.63
N ILE A 153 5.78 11.23 -7.33
CA ILE A 153 6.03 12.58 -6.79
C ILE A 153 7.43 13.06 -7.20
N GLY A 154 8.46 12.21 -7.03
CA GLY A 154 9.84 12.56 -7.38
C GLY A 154 10.00 12.95 -8.85
N SER A 155 9.33 12.24 -9.77
CA SER A 155 9.31 12.58 -11.19
C SER A 155 8.67 13.95 -11.48
N GLU A 156 7.57 14.29 -10.81
CA GLU A 156 6.91 15.59 -10.96
C GLU A 156 7.73 16.74 -10.36
N VAL A 157 8.45 16.48 -9.26
CA VAL A 157 9.42 17.42 -8.67
C VAL A 157 10.57 17.64 -9.64
N ALA A 158 11.20 16.57 -10.16
CA ALA A 158 12.30 16.66 -11.13
C ALA A 158 11.91 17.53 -12.34
N LYS A 159 10.74 17.27 -12.92
CA LYS A 159 10.23 18.00 -14.09
C LYS A 159 10.14 19.51 -13.86
N ARG A 160 9.66 19.94 -12.69
CA ARG A 160 9.48 21.37 -12.36
C ARG A 160 10.78 22.02 -11.89
N MET A 161 11.60 21.32 -11.10
CA MET A 161 12.85 21.88 -10.58
C MET A 161 13.90 22.12 -11.68
N LYS A 162 13.81 21.40 -12.80
CA LYS A 162 14.58 21.72 -14.02
C LYS A 162 14.31 23.12 -14.58
N LEU A 163 13.09 23.62 -14.44
CA LEU A 163 12.72 24.96 -14.90
C LEU A 163 13.33 26.08 -14.03
N PHE A 164 13.96 25.71 -12.90
CA PHE A 164 14.80 26.58 -12.08
C PHE A 164 16.29 26.44 -12.42
N ASP A 165 16.62 25.84 -13.57
CA ASP A 165 17.99 25.59 -14.04
C ASP A 165 18.85 24.76 -13.06
N MET A 166 18.21 23.85 -12.31
CA MET A 166 18.91 22.91 -11.44
C MET A 166 19.39 21.68 -12.21
N LYS A 167 20.56 21.17 -11.83
CA LYS A 167 20.98 19.81 -12.19
C LYS A 167 20.19 18.81 -11.34
N ILE A 168 19.54 17.82 -11.95
CA ILE A 168 18.80 16.78 -11.23
C ILE A 168 19.54 15.45 -11.30
N ILE A 169 19.91 14.92 -10.14
CA ILE A 169 20.43 13.55 -9.98
C ILE A 169 19.47 12.76 -9.09
N ALA A 170 19.33 11.47 -9.30
CA ALA A 170 18.42 10.65 -8.50
C ALA A 170 18.96 9.25 -8.20
N TYR A 171 18.54 8.71 -7.07
CA TYR A 171 18.72 7.31 -6.71
C TYR A 171 17.35 6.65 -6.55
N ASP A 172 17.11 5.62 -7.37
CA ASP A 172 15.97 4.72 -7.24
C ASP A 172 16.33 3.35 -7.85
N PRO A 173 16.49 2.28 -7.06
CA PRO A 173 16.90 0.97 -7.57
C PRO A 173 15.81 0.26 -8.38
N TYR A 174 14.58 0.79 -8.42
CA TYR A 174 13.43 0.20 -9.10
C TYR A 174 13.06 0.92 -10.40
N VAL A 175 13.85 1.92 -10.80
CA VAL A 175 13.59 2.74 -11.99
C VAL A 175 14.66 2.47 -13.05
N SER A 176 14.24 2.33 -14.30
CA SER A 176 15.17 2.14 -15.43
C SER A 176 15.86 3.45 -15.82
N GLU A 177 17.10 3.34 -16.32
CA GLU A 177 17.85 4.48 -16.86
C GLU A 177 17.09 5.17 -18.00
N ASP A 178 16.43 4.42 -18.88
CA ASP A 178 15.63 4.97 -19.98
C ASP A 178 14.51 5.90 -19.48
N TYR A 179 13.80 5.49 -18.43
CA TYR A 179 12.73 6.32 -17.86
C TYR A 179 13.30 7.61 -17.24
N ALA A 180 14.41 7.51 -16.50
CA ALA A 180 15.07 8.67 -15.93
C ALA A 180 15.59 9.63 -17.02
N ASN A 181 16.20 9.10 -18.09
CA ASN A 181 16.68 9.88 -19.23
C ASN A 181 15.56 10.62 -19.96
N GLN A 182 14.36 10.02 -20.08
CA GLN A 182 13.18 10.71 -20.62
C GLN A 182 12.74 11.90 -19.76
N LEU A 183 12.90 11.80 -18.44
CA LEU A 183 12.72 12.92 -17.52
C LEU A 183 13.93 13.87 -17.52
N GLY A 184 15.02 13.50 -18.21
CA GLY A 184 16.37 14.09 -18.20
C GLY A 184 17.00 14.14 -16.81
N VAL A 185 16.71 13.15 -15.99
CA VAL A 185 17.30 12.95 -14.67
C VAL A 185 18.44 11.96 -14.81
N GLU A 186 19.58 12.26 -14.19
CA GLU A 186 20.72 11.35 -14.17
C GLU A 186 20.59 10.38 -12.98
N LEU A 187 20.42 9.08 -13.26
CA LEU A 187 20.49 8.07 -12.20
C LEU A 187 21.93 7.91 -11.71
N ARG A 188 22.05 7.79 -10.40
CA ARG A 188 23.30 7.65 -9.67
C ARG A 188 23.13 6.67 -8.52
N SER A 189 24.25 6.16 -8.02
CA SER A 189 24.25 5.43 -6.75
C SER A 189 23.80 6.34 -5.60
N PHE A 190 23.32 5.74 -4.52
CA PHE A 190 22.92 6.49 -3.33
C PHE A 190 24.09 7.35 -2.82
N GLU A 191 25.29 6.79 -2.74
CA GLU A 191 26.50 7.48 -2.27
C GLU A 191 26.86 8.70 -3.14
N GLU A 192 26.73 8.60 -4.46
CA GLU A 192 26.99 9.72 -5.37
C GLU A 192 25.97 10.84 -5.17
N VAL A 193 24.67 10.50 -5.05
CA VAL A 193 23.63 11.51 -4.80
C VAL A 193 23.89 12.25 -3.49
N ILE A 194 24.20 11.54 -2.41
CA ILE A 194 24.46 12.13 -1.10
C ILE A 194 25.68 13.08 -1.13
N LYS A 195 26.72 12.75 -1.90
CA LYS A 195 27.95 13.55 -1.98
C LYS A 195 27.85 14.75 -2.93
N GLU A 196 27.08 14.64 -4.01
CA GLU A 196 27.03 15.65 -5.07
C GLU A 196 25.89 16.65 -4.95
N ALA A 197 24.83 16.33 -4.21
CA ALA A 197 23.68 17.21 -4.06
C ALA A 197 23.98 18.45 -3.21
N ASP A 198 23.41 19.59 -3.60
CA ASP A 198 23.34 20.80 -2.77
C ASP A 198 22.02 20.85 -1.98
N ILE A 199 20.98 20.17 -2.50
CA ILE A 199 19.69 19.96 -1.86
C ILE A 199 19.32 18.50 -2.02
N ILE A 200 18.92 17.81 -0.95
CA ILE A 200 18.36 16.46 -1.00
C ILE A 200 16.86 16.51 -0.73
N SER A 201 16.06 15.90 -1.60
CA SER A 201 14.62 15.70 -1.36
C SER A 201 14.26 14.22 -1.36
N LEU A 202 13.46 13.83 -0.36
CA LEU A 202 13.08 12.44 -0.13
C LEU A 202 11.67 12.14 -0.67
N HIS A 203 11.55 11.07 -1.45
CA HIS A 203 10.32 10.63 -2.13
C HIS A 203 10.11 9.10 -2.07
N ILE A 204 10.64 8.45 -1.04
CA ILE A 204 10.52 6.99 -0.82
C ILE A 204 9.45 6.64 0.23
N PRO A 205 8.86 5.44 0.17
CA PRO A 205 8.04 4.92 1.26
C PRO A 205 8.89 4.65 2.52
N LYS A 206 8.23 4.55 3.67
CA LYS A 206 8.83 4.06 4.92
C LYS A 206 8.70 2.53 4.95
N THR A 207 9.83 1.84 4.99
CA THR A 207 9.96 0.40 5.17
C THR A 207 11.02 0.13 6.23
N GLU A 208 11.26 -1.12 6.60
CA GLU A 208 12.37 -1.44 7.51
C GLU A 208 13.73 -1.08 6.90
N GLU A 209 13.87 -1.16 5.58
CA GLU A 209 15.09 -0.80 4.85
C GLU A 209 15.30 0.72 4.73
N THR A 210 14.23 1.52 4.72
CA THR A 210 14.31 2.98 4.57
C THR A 210 14.17 3.76 5.87
N LYS A 211 13.89 3.06 6.97
CA LYS A 211 13.83 3.64 8.32
C LYS A 211 15.22 4.13 8.74
N ASN A 212 15.31 5.40 9.12
CA ASN A 212 16.56 6.08 9.46
C ASN A 212 17.64 5.96 8.36
N LEU A 213 17.22 5.90 7.09
CA LEU A 213 18.13 5.90 5.95
C LEU A 213 19.05 7.12 5.96
N ILE A 214 18.51 8.30 6.30
CA ILE A 214 19.30 9.51 6.48
C ILE A 214 19.63 9.65 7.97
N ASN A 215 20.69 8.95 8.39
CA ASN A 215 21.25 8.98 9.74
C ASN A 215 22.53 9.84 9.80
N LYS A 216 23.13 9.91 10.99
CA LYS A 216 24.38 10.65 11.24
C LYS A 216 25.50 10.34 10.25
N ASP A 217 25.72 9.06 9.94
CA ASP A 217 26.83 8.62 9.07
C ASP A 217 26.59 9.00 7.61
N VAL A 218 25.34 8.98 7.16
CA VAL A 218 24.96 9.44 5.83
C VAL A 218 25.09 10.96 5.74
N MET A 219 24.61 11.69 6.74
CA MET A 219 24.70 13.16 6.79
C MET A 219 26.16 13.64 6.84
N ALA A 220 27.06 12.90 7.51
CA ALA A 220 28.48 13.22 7.54
C ALA A 220 29.14 13.19 6.14
N LYS A 221 28.63 12.37 5.22
CA LYS A 221 29.15 12.23 3.84
C LYS A 221 28.63 13.30 2.88
N MET A 222 27.62 14.07 3.29
CA MET A 222 27.06 15.15 2.48
C MET A 222 28.03 16.33 2.36
N LYS A 223 27.78 17.23 1.41
CA LYS A 223 28.46 18.53 1.36
C LYS A 223 28.22 19.32 2.64
N ASP A 224 29.19 20.14 3.03
CA ASP A 224 28.99 21.13 4.08
C ASP A 224 28.01 22.19 3.60
N GLY A 225 27.03 22.53 4.43
CA GLY A 225 25.99 23.51 4.10
C GLY A 225 24.89 22.98 3.17
N ILE A 226 24.74 21.66 3.04
CA ILE A 226 23.63 21.04 2.30
C ILE A 226 22.27 21.37 2.93
N CYS A 227 21.21 21.34 2.12
CA CYS A 227 19.83 21.45 2.59
C CYS A 227 19.06 20.14 2.42
N ILE A 228 18.16 19.81 3.35
CA ILE A 228 17.35 18.56 3.31
C ILE A 228 15.85 18.88 3.31
N VAL A 229 15.09 18.19 2.47
CA VAL A 229 13.62 18.27 2.43
C VAL A 229 13.00 16.89 2.57
N ASN A 230 12.08 16.73 3.53
CA ASN A 230 11.29 15.52 3.69
C ASN A 230 9.79 15.83 3.73
N CYS A 231 9.12 15.54 2.62
CA CYS A 231 7.65 15.56 2.51
C CYS A 231 7.07 14.16 2.27
N ALA A 232 7.90 13.11 2.42
CA ALA A 232 7.51 11.75 2.09
C ALA A 232 6.93 11.03 3.30
N ARG A 233 7.77 10.58 4.24
CA ARG A 233 7.35 9.91 5.48
C ARG A 233 8.29 10.25 6.63
N GLY A 234 7.72 10.37 7.83
CA GLY A 234 8.48 10.57 9.06
C GLY A 234 9.30 9.34 9.45
N GLY A 235 10.49 9.56 9.99
CA GLY A 235 11.44 8.49 10.34
C GLY A 235 12.23 7.90 9.16
N ILE A 236 12.18 8.49 7.97
CA ILE A 236 13.21 8.24 6.93
C ILE A 236 14.50 8.99 7.31
N VAL A 237 14.36 10.22 7.80
CA VAL A 237 15.43 10.98 8.43
C VAL A 237 15.39 10.72 9.93
N ASN A 238 16.53 10.43 10.53
CA ASN A 238 16.65 10.39 11.98
C ASN A 238 16.61 11.83 12.52
N GLU A 239 15.52 12.19 13.20
CA GLU A 239 15.26 13.57 13.67
C GLU A 239 16.29 14.05 14.71
N ASN A 240 16.80 13.15 15.55
CA ASN A 240 17.82 13.49 16.56
C ASN A 240 19.17 13.75 15.90
N ASP A 241 19.57 12.90 14.95
CA ASP A 241 20.80 13.10 14.21
C ASP A 241 20.74 14.39 13.36
N LEU A 242 19.56 14.68 12.79
CA LEU A 242 19.33 15.89 12.01
C LEU A 242 19.48 17.14 12.89
N TYR A 243 18.93 17.13 14.10
CA TYR A 243 19.08 18.23 15.06
C TYR A 243 20.55 18.55 15.34
N GLU A 244 21.36 17.52 15.64
CA GLU A 244 22.79 17.71 15.91
C GLU A 244 23.54 18.24 14.67
N MET A 245 23.21 17.72 13.48
CA MET A 245 23.83 18.15 12.23
C MET A 245 23.48 19.59 11.85
N LEU A 246 22.23 20.01 12.08
CA LEU A 246 21.81 21.41 11.89
C LEU A 246 22.49 22.34 12.90
N LYS A 247 22.55 21.93 14.17
CA LYS A 247 23.18 22.72 15.25
C LYS A 247 24.68 22.89 15.03
N SER A 248 25.35 21.86 14.48
CA SER A 248 26.77 21.92 14.12
C SER A 248 27.06 22.77 12.87
N GLY A 249 26.04 23.12 12.09
CA GLY A 249 26.18 23.81 10.80
C GLY A 249 26.59 22.91 9.64
N LYS A 250 26.74 21.59 9.85
CA LYS A 250 26.97 20.62 8.76
C LYS A 250 25.85 20.68 7.72
N ILE A 251 24.61 20.74 8.19
CA ILE A 251 23.42 20.97 7.38
C ILE A 251 23.01 22.44 7.56
N ALA A 252 22.90 23.17 6.45
CA ALA A 252 22.55 24.59 6.49
C ALA A 252 21.10 24.81 6.89
N ALA A 253 20.17 24.01 6.35
CA ALA A 253 18.75 24.11 6.64
C ALA A 253 18.01 22.80 6.34
N ALA A 254 16.83 22.63 6.96
CA ALA A 254 15.93 21.54 6.66
C ALA A 254 14.47 21.99 6.55
N ALA A 255 13.69 21.33 5.69
CA ALA A 255 12.24 21.50 5.60
C ALA A 255 11.52 20.15 5.76
N LEU A 256 10.64 20.03 6.75
CA LEU A 256 9.96 18.80 7.11
C LEU A 256 8.44 18.99 7.13
N ASP A 257 7.72 18.17 6.36
CA ASP A 257 6.26 18.10 6.43
C ASP A 257 5.76 16.93 7.28
N VAL A 258 6.64 15.99 7.63
CA VAL A 258 6.29 14.70 8.23
C VAL A 258 7.24 14.35 9.38
N PHE A 259 6.73 13.67 10.39
CA PHE A 259 7.45 13.36 11.64
C PHE A 259 7.30 11.89 12.01
N GLU A 260 8.30 11.31 12.69
CA GLU A 260 8.30 9.90 13.07
C GLU A 260 7.06 9.54 13.90
N LYS A 261 6.65 10.44 14.80
CA LYS A 261 5.44 10.32 15.60
C LYS A 261 4.49 11.46 15.25
N GLU A 262 3.32 11.11 14.74
CA GLU A 262 2.25 12.07 14.44
C GLU A 262 0.96 11.73 15.22
N PRO A 263 0.21 12.73 15.72
CA PRO A 263 0.52 14.18 15.70
C PRO A 263 1.73 14.55 16.56
N THR A 264 2.45 15.60 16.18
CA THR A 264 3.57 16.16 16.95
C THR A 264 3.39 17.65 17.16
N THR A 265 3.68 18.12 18.37
CA THR A 265 3.62 19.55 18.75
C THR A 265 4.87 20.00 19.49
N SER A 266 5.79 19.10 19.79
CA SER A 266 7.08 19.38 20.40
C SER A 266 8.16 18.53 19.74
N SER A 267 9.23 19.18 19.31
CA SER A 267 10.44 18.55 18.77
C SER A 267 11.60 19.53 18.97
N PRO A 268 12.82 19.07 19.32
CA PRO A 268 14.00 19.93 19.36
C PRO A 268 14.26 20.68 18.04
N LEU A 269 13.83 20.09 16.91
CA LEU A 269 13.92 20.72 15.60
C LEU A 269 13.11 22.03 15.50
N PHE A 270 12.06 22.20 16.31
CA PHE A 270 11.21 23.39 16.28
C PHE A 270 11.86 24.61 16.94
N GLU A 271 12.96 24.40 17.66
CA GLU A 271 13.74 25.46 18.30
C GLU A 271 14.77 26.08 17.36
N LEU A 272 14.99 25.49 16.18
CA LEU A 272 16.04 25.89 15.25
C LEU A 272 15.50 26.83 14.15
N ASP A 273 16.07 28.03 14.04
CA ASP A 273 15.67 29.03 13.04
C ASP A 273 15.90 28.55 11.59
N ASN A 274 16.82 27.60 11.36
CA ASN A 274 17.11 27.03 10.05
C ASN A 274 16.27 25.79 9.71
N VAL A 275 15.17 25.56 10.44
CA VAL A 275 14.21 24.49 10.18
C VAL A 275 12.85 25.07 9.83
N ILE A 276 12.27 24.60 8.73
CA ILE A 276 10.88 24.88 8.36
C ILE A 276 10.07 23.61 8.56
N VAL A 277 8.95 23.73 9.27
CA VAL A 277 8.07 22.61 9.56
C VAL A 277 6.64 22.91 9.16
N THR A 278 5.95 21.91 8.61
CA THR A 278 4.52 21.97 8.31
C THR A 278 3.81 20.71 8.83
N PRO A 279 2.55 20.81 9.28
CA PRO A 279 1.84 19.70 9.92
C PRO A 279 1.22 18.73 8.89
N HIS A 280 2.04 18.07 8.09
CA HIS A 280 1.63 17.06 7.10
C HIS A 280 0.60 17.58 6.09
N LEU A 281 0.97 18.66 5.41
CA LEU A 281 0.13 19.39 4.47
C LEU A 281 0.31 18.97 3.00
N GLY A 282 1.22 18.06 2.68
CA GLY A 282 1.52 17.69 1.28
C GLY A 282 0.32 17.21 0.45
N ALA A 283 -0.77 16.75 1.07
CA ALA A 283 -2.01 16.39 0.38
C ALA A 283 -3.19 17.35 0.63
N SER A 284 -2.97 18.42 1.38
CA SER A 284 -4.02 19.30 1.90
C SER A 284 -4.39 20.42 0.92
N THR A 285 -4.80 20.06 -0.30
CA THR A 285 -5.35 21.00 -1.30
C THR A 285 -6.75 20.59 -1.73
N GLU A 286 -7.62 21.55 -2.04
CA GLU A 286 -9.01 21.30 -2.44
C GLU A 286 -9.08 20.31 -3.62
N GLU A 287 -8.23 20.48 -4.63
CA GLU A 287 -8.19 19.63 -5.82
C GLU A 287 -7.85 18.18 -5.49
N ALA A 288 -6.86 17.95 -4.62
CA ALA A 288 -6.52 16.60 -4.18
C ALA A 288 -7.64 15.98 -3.36
N GLN A 289 -8.27 16.77 -2.47
CA GLN A 289 -9.40 16.30 -1.66
C GLN A 289 -10.56 15.82 -2.55
N VAL A 290 -10.94 16.61 -3.55
CA VAL A 290 -12.04 16.29 -4.48
C VAL A 290 -11.68 15.11 -5.38
N LYS A 291 -10.46 15.07 -5.93
CA LYS A 291 -10.01 13.96 -6.78
C LYS A 291 -10.02 12.63 -6.02
N ILE A 292 -9.49 12.63 -4.79
CA ILE A 292 -9.49 11.45 -3.92
C ILE A 292 -10.92 11.03 -3.58
N ALA A 293 -11.79 11.97 -3.23
CA ALA A 293 -13.19 11.68 -2.92
C ALA A 293 -13.90 10.99 -4.09
N LYS A 294 -13.78 11.52 -5.31
CA LYS A 294 -14.37 10.93 -6.51
C LYS A 294 -13.89 9.50 -6.75
N GLU A 295 -12.59 9.26 -6.59
CA GLU A 295 -12.03 7.92 -6.76
C GLU A 295 -12.51 6.94 -5.67
N VAL A 296 -12.55 7.38 -4.40
CA VAL A 296 -13.14 6.59 -3.31
C VAL A 296 -14.58 6.21 -3.59
N ALA A 297 -15.39 7.16 -4.09
CA ALA A 297 -16.79 6.91 -4.40
C ALA A 297 -16.93 5.80 -5.44
N ASP A 298 -16.19 5.91 -6.55
CA ASP A 298 -16.19 4.90 -7.60
C ASP A 298 -15.67 3.54 -7.08
N MET A 299 -14.63 3.52 -6.24
CA MET A 299 -14.08 2.30 -5.64
C MET A 299 -15.06 1.59 -4.70
N LEU A 300 -15.78 2.32 -3.85
CA LEU A 300 -16.74 1.74 -2.91
C LEU A 300 -18.00 1.23 -3.63
N ILE A 301 -18.46 1.95 -4.66
CA ILE A 301 -19.55 1.47 -5.54
C ILE A 301 -19.10 0.18 -6.22
N ASP A 302 -17.91 0.17 -6.81
CA ASP A 302 -17.37 -1.02 -7.45
C ASP A 302 -17.27 -2.21 -6.52
N PHE A 303 -16.82 -1.98 -5.29
CA PHE A 303 -16.69 -3.03 -4.29
C PHE A 303 -18.03 -3.64 -3.90
N PHE A 304 -19.02 -2.81 -3.55
CA PHE A 304 -20.29 -3.28 -2.99
C PHE A 304 -21.31 -3.71 -4.05
N VAL A 305 -21.29 -3.05 -5.21
CA VAL A 305 -22.32 -3.19 -6.26
C VAL A 305 -21.80 -4.06 -7.40
N ASN A 306 -20.58 -3.78 -7.87
CA ASN A 306 -20.02 -4.46 -9.06
C ASN A 306 -19.15 -5.66 -8.71
N GLY A 307 -18.83 -5.88 -7.43
CA GLY A 307 -17.93 -6.94 -6.96
C GLY A 307 -16.47 -6.76 -7.43
N MET A 308 -16.08 -5.55 -7.82
CA MET A 308 -14.73 -5.24 -8.30
C MET A 308 -13.89 -4.62 -7.18
N ILE A 309 -12.68 -5.13 -6.98
CA ILE A 309 -11.73 -4.61 -5.99
C ILE A 309 -10.67 -3.78 -6.70
N ARG A 310 -10.48 -2.54 -6.25
CA ARG A 310 -9.46 -1.62 -6.77
C ARG A 310 -8.48 -1.26 -5.66
N ASN A 311 -7.20 -1.07 -6.00
CA ASN A 311 -6.17 -0.52 -5.11
C ASN A 311 -6.15 -1.16 -3.70
N ALA A 312 -6.35 -2.48 -3.64
CA ALA A 312 -6.24 -3.19 -2.37
C ALA A 312 -4.77 -3.28 -1.97
N VAL A 313 -4.47 -2.97 -0.70
CA VAL A 313 -3.09 -3.00 -0.18
C VAL A 313 -2.76 -4.32 0.51
N ASN A 314 -3.78 -5.10 0.88
CA ASN A 314 -3.63 -6.35 1.59
C ASN A 314 -4.03 -7.60 0.80
N ILE A 315 -4.32 -7.44 -0.50
CA ILE A 315 -4.37 -8.52 -1.48
C ILE A 315 -3.74 -8.05 -2.79
N PRO A 316 -3.09 -8.94 -3.57
CA PRO A 316 -2.65 -8.61 -4.92
C PRO A 316 -3.84 -8.20 -5.80
N SER A 317 -3.69 -7.12 -6.56
CA SER A 317 -4.68 -6.70 -7.55
C SER A 317 -4.67 -7.60 -8.78
N ILE A 318 -5.84 -7.80 -9.37
CA ILE A 318 -6.02 -8.58 -10.60
C ILE A 318 -6.90 -7.76 -11.52
N ASP A 319 -6.40 -7.47 -12.73
CA ASP A 319 -7.19 -6.78 -13.74
C ASP A 319 -8.29 -7.69 -14.31
N LYS A 320 -9.26 -7.09 -15.01
CA LYS A 320 -10.44 -7.80 -15.51
C LYS A 320 -10.08 -8.90 -16.53
N GLU A 321 -9.07 -8.70 -17.37
CA GLU A 321 -8.67 -9.70 -18.37
C GLU A 321 -7.97 -10.88 -17.71
N THR A 322 -7.07 -10.60 -16.77
CA THR A 322 -6.43 -11.63 -15.96
C THR A 322 -7.44 -12.41 -15.12
N TYR A 323 -8.42 -11.73 -14.50
CA TYR A 323 -9.47 -12.42 -13.74
C TYR A 323 -10.27 -13.39 -14.61
N LYS A 324 -10.65 -12.98 -15.83
CA LYS A 324 -11.35 -13.87 -16.77
C LYS A 324 -10.55 -15.14 -17.08
N LYS A 325 -9.23 -15.01 -17.30
CA LYS A 325 -8.33 -16.15 -17.54
C LYS A 325 -8.23 -17.07 -16.32
N LEU A 326 -8.24 -16.51 -15.12
CA LEU A 326 -8.10 -17.25 -13.87
C LEU A 326 -9.42 -17.81 -13.33
N ALA A 327 -10.58 -17.26 -13.70
CA ALA A 327 -11.89 -17.62 -13.14
C ALA A 327 -12.22 -19.13 -13.23
N PRO A 328 -11.93 -19.84 -14.33
CA PRO A 328 -12.13 -21.29 -14.38
C PRO A 328 -11.26 -22.03 -13.37
N TYR A 329 -9.99 -21.62 -13.23
CA TYR A 329 -9.05 -22.20 -12.26
C TYR A 329 -9.44 -21.90 -10.80
N ILE A 330 -9.92 -20.69 -10.50
CA ILE A 330 -10.46 -20.33 -9.18
C ILE A 330 -11.59 -21.31 -8.81
N THR A 331 -12.55 -21.50 -9.72
CA THR A 331 -13.69 -22.38 -9.51
C THR A 331 -13.26 -23.84 -9.33
N LEU A 332 -12.33 -24.31 -10.16
CA LEU A 332 -11.75 -25.65 -10.05
C LEU A 332 -11.07 -25.87 -8.69
N LEU A 333 -10.24 -24.93 -8.26
CA LEU A 333 -9.51 -25.02 -7.00
C LEU A 333 -10.43 -24.96 -5.79
N GLU A 334 -11.50 -24.16 -5.84
CA GLU A 334 -12.55 -24.20 -4.84
C GLU A 334 -13.17 -25.60 -4.72
N LYS A 335 -13.50 -26.24 -5.85
CA LYS A 335 -14.08 -27.59 -5.89
C LYS A 335 -13.09 -28.65 -5.36
N ILE A 336 -11.82 -28.59 -5.75
CA ILE A 336 -10.77 -29.50 -5.26
C ILE A 336 -10.54 -29.31 -3.76
N GLY A 337 -10.56 -28.08 -3.26
CA GLY A 337 -10.47 -27.79 -1.83
C GLY A 337 -11.57 -28.49 -1.03
N VAL A 338 -12.82 -28.44 -1.51
CA VAL A 338 -13.92 -29.20 -0.89
C VAL A 338 -13.65 -30.70 -0.91
N LEU A 339 -13.27 -31.26 -2.07
CA LEU A 339 -12.99 -32.70 -2.21
C LEU A 339 -11.90 -33.16 -1.25
N GLN A 340 -10.72 -32.54 -1.29
CA GLN A 340 -9.58 -32.93 -0.46
C GLN A 340 -9.85 -32.72 1.04
N SER A 341 -10.69 -31.74 1.42
CA SER A 341 -11.11 -31.59 2.83
C SER A 341 -11.92 -32.79 3.35
N LYS A 342 -12.60 -33.53 2.47
CA LYS A 342 -13.36 -34.74 2.82
C LYS A 342 -12.53 -36.01 2.72
N LEU A 343 -11.54 -36.04 1.82
CA LEU A 343 -10.60 -37.14 1.69
C LEU A 343 -9.51 -37.14 2.76
N LEU A 344 -9.29 -36.00 3.45
CA LEU A 344 -8.22 -35.88 4.43
C LEU A 344 -8.50 -36.63 5.73
N GLU A 345 -7.61 -37.56 6.08
CA GLU A 345 -7.52 -38.12 7.43
C GLU A 345 -6.47 -37.40 8.27
N GLY A 346 -6.89 -36.91 9.45
CA GLY A 346 -6.00 -36.22 10.40
C GLY A 346 -5.74 -34.75 10.05
N ALA A 347 -4.98 -34.07 10.91
CA ALA A 347 -4.68 -32.64 10.74
C ALA A 347 -3.67 -32.42 9.61
N ALA A 348 -4.02 -31.55 8.66
CA ALA A 348 -3.10 -31.10 7.62
C ALA A 348 -1.88 -30.42 8.24
N LYS A 349 -0.69 -30.73 7.70
CA LYS A 349 0.59 -30.11 8.06
C LYS A 349 1.18 -29.34 6.91
N GLU A 350 1.05 -29.86 5.69
CA GLU A 350 1.60 -29.24 4.50
C GLU A 350 0.62 -29.33 3.33
N ILE A 351 0.58 -28.27 2.53
CA ILE A 351 -0.14 -28.20 1.26
C ILE A 351 0.90 -27.81 0.20
N TYR A 352 1.13 -28.69 -0.76
CA TYR A 352 1.97 -28.44 -1.92
C TYR A 352 1.07 -28.18 -3.12
N ILE A 353 1.24 -27.04 -3.77
CA ILE A 353 0.51 -26.70 -4.99
C ILE A 353 1.51 -26.51 -6.13
N GLN A 354 1.33 -27.29 -7.17
CA GLN A 354 2.09 -27.20 -8.39
C GLN A 354 1.21 -26.64 -9.50
N TYR A 355 1.57 -25.46 -10.01
CA TYR A 355 0.96 -24.80 -11.14
C TYR A 355 1.79 -25.06 -12.40
N VAL A 356 1.28 -25.89 -13.32
CA VAL A 356 2.01 -26.29 -14.52
C VAL A 356 1.41 -25.65 -15.77
N GLY A 357 2.27 -25.05 -16.59
CA GLY A 357 1.92 -24.46 -17.87
C GLY A 357 2.27 -22.98 -17.99
N PRO A 358 2.27 -22.44 -19.23
CA PRO A 358 2.71 -21.09 -19.54
C PRO A 358 1.83 -20.01 -18.89
N ILE A 359 0.52 -20.26 -18.75
CA ILE A 359 -0.42 -19.32 -18.13
C ILE A 359 -0.01 -18.92 -16.71
N PHE A 360 0.59 -19.82 -15.92
CA PHE A 360 0.92 -19.54 -14.53
C PHE A 360 2.27 -18.82 -14.36
N GLN A 361 3.11 -18.79 -15.39
CA GLN A 361 4.46 -18.20 -15.30
C GLN A 361 4.40 -16.68 -15.09
N GLN A 362 3.48 -16.03 -15.79
CA GLN A 362 3.38 -14.56 -15.80
C GLN A 362 2.30 -14.02 -14.84
N LEU A 363 1.53 -14.90 -14.20
CA LEU A 363 0.39 -14.52 -13.37
C LEU A 363 0.67 -14.69 -11.87
N ASN A 364 0.10 -13.81 -11.05
CA ASN A 364 0.12 -13.98 -9.61
C ASN A 364 -0.85 -15.10 -9.19
N THR A 365 -0.33 -16.16 -8.58
CA THR A 365 -1.09 -17.36 -8.15
C THR A 365 -1.79 -17.19 -6.82
N TYR A 366 -1.62 -16.06 -6.13
CA TYR A 366 -2.19 -15.82 -4.80
C TYR A 366 -3.69 -16.11 -4.73
N ILE A 367 -4.48 -15.62 -5.69
CA ILE A 367 -5.93 -15.84 -5.68
C ILE A 367 -6.30 -17.31 -5.89
N LEU A 368 -5.50 -18.05 -6.67
CA LEU A 368 -5.68 -19.47 -6.94
C LEU A 368 -5.43 -20.28 -5.66
N THR A 369 -4.29 -20.04 -5.02
CA THR A 369 -3.95 -20.67 -3.74
C THR A 369 -5.00 -20.35 -2.69
N SER A 370 -5.40 -19.08 -2.59
CA SER A 370 -6.45 -18.65 -1.66
C SER A 370 -7.79 -19.31 -1.96
N ALA A 371 -8.18 -19.50 -3.23
CA ALA A 371 -9.41 -20.19 -3.61
C ALA A 371 -9.43 -21.64 -3.09
N TYR A 372 -8.33 -22.37 -3.32
CA TYR A 372 -8.16 -23.72 -2.80
C TYR A 372 -8.22 -23.75 -1.26
N VAL A 373 -7.34 -23.00 -0.60
CA VAL A 373 -7.18 -23.03 0.87
C VAL A 373 -8.47 -22.60 1.57
N LYS A 374 -9.17 -21.59 1.03
CA LYS A 374 -10.47 -21.12 1.56
C LYS A 374 -11.48 -22.26 1.66
N LYS A 375 -11.65 -23.04 0.58
CA LYS A 375 -12.63 -24.13 0.55
C LYS A 375 -12.14 -25.40 1.24
N PHE A 376 -10.84 -25.65 1.21
CA PHE A 376 -10.22 -26.72 1.96
C PHE A 376 -10.43 -26.53 3.47
N LEU A 377 -10.20 -25.33 3.98
CA LEU A 377 -10.32 -25.03 5.41
C LEU A 377 -11.74 -24.78 5.90
N SER A 378 -12.71 -24.51 5.02
CA SER A 378 -14.06 -24.12 5.44
C SER A 378 -14.80 -25.19 6.27
N ASN A 379 -14.35 -26.45 6.23
CA ASN A 379 -14.90 -27.54 7.05
C ASN A 379 -14.18 -27.73 8.39
N PHE A 380 -13.10 -27.00 8.65
CA PHE A 380 -12.22 -27.19 9.81
C PHE A 380 -12.15 -25.96 10.74
N VAL A 381 -12.77 -24.85 10.35
CA VAL A 381 -12.68 -23.57 11.07
C VAL A 381 -14.05 -22.91 11.22
N ASP A 382 -14.27 -22.28 12.37
CA ASP A 382 -15.48 -21.51 12.66
C ASP A 382 -15.39 -20.03 12.24
N ILE A 383 -14.31 -19.65 11.55
CA ILE A 383 -14.08 -18.30 11.03
C ILE A 383 -14.49 -18.24 9.56
N GLU A 384 -15.18 -17.18 9.15
CA GLU A 384 -15.50 -16.97 7.73
C GLU A 384 -14.22 -16.78 6.91
N LEU A 385 -14.01 -17.65 5.91
CA LEU A 385 -12.86 -17.61 5.03
C LEU A 385 -13.17 -16.93 3.70
N ASN A 386 -12.25 -16.10 3.24
CA ASN A 386 -12.27 -15.47 1.93
C ASN A 386 -10.87 -15.43 1.30
N TYR A 387 -10.75 -14.80 0.13
CA TYR A 387 -9.48 -14.77 -0.61
C TYR A 387 -8.36 -13.97 0.09
N VAL A 388 -8.72 -13.16 1.09
CA VAL A 388 -7.81 -12.32 1.87
C VAL A 388 -7.18 -13.12 3.01
N ASN A 389 -8.00 -13.81 3.82
CA ASN A 389 -7.55 -14.41 5.08
C ASN A 389 -7.16 -15.90 4.98
N ALA A 390 -7.60 -16.62 3.95
CA ALA A 390 -7.48 -18.08 3.88
C ALA A 390 -6.06 -18.61 4.12
N GLN A 391 -5.07 -18.05 3.42
CA GLN A 391 -3.67 -18.50 3.56
C GLN A 391 -3.06 -18.15 4.92
N ILE A 392 -3.48 -17.03 5.53
CA ILE A 392 -2.99 -16.64 6.86
C ILE A 392 -3.55 -17.57 7.92
N VAL A 393 -4.86 -17.85 7.88
CA VAL A 393 -5.51 -18.80 8.81
C VAL A 393 -4.89 -20.19 8.70
N ALA A 394 -4.50 -20.63 7.50
CA ALA A 394 -3.76 -21.87 7.32
C ALA A 394 -2.42 -21.87 8.07
N LYS A 395 -1.60 -20.82 7.87
CA LYS A 395 -0.28 -20.68 8.52
C LYS A 395 -0.39 -20.61 10.04
N GLU A 396 -1.37 -19.89 10.59
CA GLU A 396 -1.60 -19.80 12.04
C GLU A 396 -1.97 -21.15 12.67
N ARG A 397 -2.54 -22.06 11.87
CA ARG A 397 -2.82 -23.45 12.26
C ARG A 397 -1.65 -24.40 12.03
N GLY A 398 -0.46 -23.86 11.72
CA GLY A 398 0.74 -24.65 11.47
C GLY A 398 0.76 -25.35 10.11
N ILE A 399 -0.13 -24.98 9.18
CA ILE A 399 -0.15 -25.55 7.83
C ILE A 399 0.83 -24.77 6.96
N THR A 400 1.87 -25.48 6.49
CA THR A 400 2.85 -24.90 5.56
C THR A 400 2.32 -25.02 4.14
N ILE A 401 2.17 -23.89 3.45
CA ILE A 401 1.77 -23.85 2.03
C ILE A 401 3.03 -23.63 1.20
N LYS A 402 3.28 -24.51 0.23
CA LYS A 402 4.41 -24.42 -0.71
C LYS A 402 3.87 -24.39 -2.14
N GLU A 403 4.27 -23.39 -2.90
CA GLU A 403 3.89 -23.22 -4.30
C GLU A 403 5.10 -23.46 -5.20
N ILE A 404 4.88 -24.18 -6.31
CA ILE A 404 5.86 -24.30 -7.38
C ILE A 404 5.18 -24.04 -8.73
N LYS A 405 5.86 -23.27 -9.59
CA LYS A 405 5.44 -23.02 -10.97
C LYS A 405 6.36 -23.79 -11.90
N VAL A 406 5.78 -24.52 -12.84
CA VAL A 406 6.52 -25.31 -13.84
C VAL A 406 6.08 -24.86 -15.23
N ALA A 407 7.04 -24.51 -16.09
CA ALA A 407 6.73 -23.93 -17.40
C ALA A 407 6.06 -24.93 -18.36
N GLU A 408 6.50 -26.18 -18.32
CA GLU A 408 6.03 -27.23 -19.23
C GLU A 408 5.58 -28.47 -18.45
N GLY A 409 4.39 -28.97 -18.78
CA GLY A 409 3.87 -30.24 -18.29
C GLY A 409 4.21 -31.41 -19.22
N ARG A 410 4.18 -32.63 -18.68
CA ARG A 410 4.44 -33.85 -19.47
C ARG A 410 3.20 -34.32 -20.22
N GLU A 411 2.10 -34.57 -19.51
CA GLU A 411 0.88 -35.16 -20.09
C GLU A 411 -0.15 -34.10 -20.51
N TYR A 412 -0.29 -33.05 -19.70
CA TYR A 412 -1.16 -31.91 -19.98
C TYR A 412 -0.34 -30.64 -20.11
N LYS A 413 -0.69 -29.80 -21.10
CA LYS A 413 -0.04 -28.48 -21.29
C LYS A 413 -0.23 -27.56 -20.09
N GLU A 414 -1.42 -27.62 -19.48
CA GLU A 414 -1.80 -26.82 -18.33
C GLU A 414 -2.55 -27.70 -17.33
N TYR A 415 -2.05 -27.77 -16.09
CA TYR A 415 -2.74 -28.46 -15.01
C TYR A 415 -2.31 -27.91 -13.64
N VAL A 416 -3.12 -28.18 -12.63
CA VAL A 416 -2.77 -27.91 -11.23
C VAL A 416 -2.76 -29.23 -10.48
N SER A 417 -1.68 -29.48 -9.74
CA SER A 417 -1.54 -30.65 -8.86
C SER A 417 -1.42 -30.18 -7.42
N ILE A 418 -2.20 -30.80 -6.52
CA ILE A 418 -2.26 -30.43 -5.12
C ILE A 418 -2.06 -31.65 -4.25
N ILE A 419 -1.07 -31.58 -3.38
CA ILE A 419 -0.76 -32.62 -2.40
C ILE A 419 -0.98 -32.07 -1.00
N VAL A 420 -1.86 -32.70 -0.24
CA VAL A 420 -2.07 -32.41 1.18
C VAL A 420 -1.45 -33.51 2.01
N LYS A 421 -0.57 -33.14 2.94
CA LYS A 421 0.08 -34.08 3.87
C LYS A 421 -0.47 -33.90 5.28
N SER A 422 -0.86 -35.00 5.89
CA SER A 422 -1.16 -35.10 7.32
C SER A 422 -0.16 -36.04 8.00
N ALA A 423 -0.32 -36.29 9.31
CA ALA A 423 0.45 -37.32 10.00
C ALA A 423 0.05 -38.75 9.60
N LYS A 424 -1.13 -38.93 8.99
CA LYS A 424 -1.72 -40.25 8.69
C LYS A 424 -1.65 -40.59 7.21
N GLN A 425 -1.69 -39.58 6.34
CA GLN A 425 -1.79 -39.81 4.91
C GLN A 425 -1.21 -38.65 4.09
N GLU A 426 -1.02 -38.97 2.82
CA GLU A 426 -0.80 -38.02 1.74
C GLU A 426 -1.94 -38.18 0.75
N ASN A 427 -2.60 -37.07 0.39
CA ASN A 427 -3.65 -37.06 -0.62
C ASN A 427 -3.27 -36.15 -1.77
N SER A 428 -3.21 -36.70 -2.99
CA SER A 428 -2.92 -35.94 -4.22
C SER A 428 -4.15 -35.83 -5.11
N VAL A 429 -4.33 -34.67 -5.72
CA VAL A 429 -5.33 -34.44 -6.78
C VAL A 429 -4.70 -33.59 -7.87
N SER A 430 -4.77 -34.06 -9.12
CA SER A 430 -4.38 -33.28 -10.30
C SER A 430 -5.60 -32.98 -11.16
N ALA A 431 -5.67 -31.76 -11.70
CA ALA A 431 -6.83 -31.32 -12.46
C ALA A 431 -6.48 -30.31 -13.55
N ILE A 432 -7.32 -30.28 -14.58
CA ILE A 432 -7.19 -29.42 -15.77
C ILE A 432 -8.44 -28.58 -15.98
N VAL A 433 -8.27 -27.44 -16.64
CA VAL A 433 -9.35 -26.67 -17.26
C VAL A 433 -9.35 -27.00 -18.74
N VAL A 434 -10.42 -27.60 -19.25
CA VAL A 434 -10.58 -27.95 -20.67
C VAL A 434 -11.11 -26.73 -21.44
N ASN A 435 -12.08 -26.03 -20.87
CA ASN A 435 -12.60 -24.74 -21.33
C ASN A 435 -13.29 -24.00 -20.17
N GLU A 436 -13.82 -22.79 -20.41
CA GLU A 436 -14.37 -21.92 -19.37
C GLU A 436 -15.40 -22.58 -18.44
N ASN A 437 -16.15 -23.58 -18.93
CA ASN A 437 -17.21 -24.27 -18.19
C ASN A 437 -16.92 -25.76 -17.95
N ASN A 438 -15.76 -26.28 -18.34
CA ASN A 438 -15.44 -27.71 -18.21
C ASN A 438 -14.07 -27.89 -17.58
N CYS A 439 -14.05 -28.44 -16.38
CA CYS A 439 -12.85 -28.80 -15.65
C CYS A 439 -12.86 -30.29 -15.38
N ARG A 440 -11.69 -30.94 -15.35
CA ARG A 440 -11.57 -32.37 -15.08
C ARG A 440 -10.53 -32.64 -14.01
N ILE A 441 -10.88 -33.47 -13.05
CA ILE A 441 -9.92 -34.14 -12.18
C ILE A 441 -9.36 -35.31 -12.99
N VAL A 442 -8.05 -35.28 -13.20
CA VAL A 442 -7.35 -36.23 -14.06
C VAL A 442 -6.55 -37.26 -13.27
N GLU A 443 -6.28 -36.99 -11.99
CA GLU A 443 -5.60 -37.92 -11.10
C GLU A 443 -6.08 -37.72 -9.66
N ILE A 444 -6.26 -38.83 -8.93
CA ILE A 444 -6.44 -38.83 -7.47
C ILE A 444 -5.54 -39.91 -6.87
N ASN A 445 -4.66 -39.53 -5.94
CA ASN A 445 -3.73 -40.44 -5.24
C ASN A 445 -2.89 -41.31 -6.19
N GLY A 446 -2.45 -40.75 -7.32
CA GLY A 446 -1.67 -41.48 -8.33
C GLY A 446 -2.47 -42.43 -9.21
N MET A 447 -3.81 -42.40 -9.15
CA MET A 447 -4.68 -43.13 -10.06
C MET A 447 -5.27 -42.17 -11.10
N ASP A 448 -5.08 -42.51 -12.38
CA ASP A 448 -5.67 -41.76 -13.50
C ASP A 448 -7.19 -41.84 -13.46
N CYS A 449 -7.84 -40.71 -13.69
CA CYS A 449 -9.29 -40.63 -13.79
C CYS A 449 -9.73 -39.55 -14.79
N ASP A 450 -11.02 -39.53 -15.13
CA ASP A 450 -11.65 -38.43 -15.86
C ASP A 450 -12.96 -38.10 -15.16
N VAL A 451 -12.87 -37.24 -14.14
CA VAL A 451 -14.00 -36.90 -13.28
C VAL A 451 -14.30 -35.41 -13.39
N GLU A 452 -15.53 -35.11 -13.78
CA GLU A 452 -16.04 -33.74 -13.67
C GLU A 452 -16.30 -33.40 -12.19
N PRO A 453 -15.70 -32.32 -11.65
CA PRO A 453 -15.82 -31.97 -10.23
C PRO A 453 -17.19 -31.32 -9.94
N GLU A 454 -18.28 -32.01 -10.25
CA GLU A 454 -19.66 -31.56 -10.08
C GLU A 454 -20.55 -32.61 -9.43
N GLY A 455 -21.59 -32.12 -8.74
CA GLY A 455 -22.57 -32.99 -8.09
C GLY A 455 -22.00 -33.76 -6.88
N LYS A 456 -22.56 -34.96 -6.66
CA LYS A 456 -22.15 -35.85 -5.56
C LYS A 456 -21.14 -36.86 -6.09
N ILE A 457 -19.91 -36.78 -5.60
CA ILE A 457 -18.82 -37.70 -5.95
C ILE A 457 -18.65 -38.70 -4.80
N ILE A 458 -18.65 -39.99 -5.13
CA ILE A 458 -18.33 -41.08 -4.19
C ILE A 458 -16.93 -41.57 -4.55
N VAL A 459 -16.01 -41.52 -3.58
CA VAL A 459 -14.66 -42.07 -3.69
C VAL A 459 -14.63 -43.33 -2.82
N LEU A 460 -14.30 -44.47 -3.41
CA LEU A 460 -14.32 -45.79 -2.77
C LEU A 460 -12.90 -46.33 -2.57
#